data_AF-A0A8S0SB27-F1
#
_entry.id   AF-A0A8S0SB27-F1
#
_cell.length_a   1.000
_cell.length_b   1.000
_cell.length_c   1.000
_cell.angle_alpha   90.00
_cell.angle_beta   90.00
_cell.angle_gamma   90.00
#
_symmetry.space_group_name_H-M   'P 1'
#
loop_
_entity.id
_entity.type
_entity.pdbx_description
1 polymer ?
#
loop_
_entity_poly.entity_id
_entity_poly.type
_entity_poly.pdbx_seq_one_letter_code
_entity_poly.pdbx_strand_id
1 'polypeptide(L)'
;MSCKQQKQMVDIQAFKAKLMAFNKECKDKTKEEAALKALRDKLAVFELEQSIGRKVNKVDCLEEEVPTRELDDEVMRIAKPGYAQTQNPLIKVNIGNEGEDRPIFISQMLDQEVSDKLITLLKEYKDCFSWKYEYMPGLDRDLVEHRLPTKLNFKPHKQPLRRFAPNVLPEIKKEMERLLKAGFIRTARYVN
;
A
#
# COMPACT_ATOMS: atom_id res chain seq x y z
N MET A 1 13.81 -16.79 21.98
CA MET A 1 12.69 -16.30 21.15
C MET A 1 11.70 -17.43 20.98
N SER A 2 10.38 -17.18 20.99
CA SER A 2 9.40 -18.22 20.63
C SER A 2 9.63 -18.66 19.18
N CYS A 3 9.68 -19.97 18.93
CA CYS A 3 9.89 -20.57 17.61
C CYS A 3 8.93 -19.98 16.54
N LYS A 4 7.72 -19.60 16.94
CA LYS A 4 6.71 -18.97 16.06
C LYS A 4 7.08 -17.54 15.63
N GLN A 5 7.62 -16.72 16.52
CA GLN A 5 7.99 -15.32 16.22
C GLN A 5 9.24 -15.25 15.33
N GLN A 6 10.22 -16.12 15.57
CA GLN A 6 11.40 -16.24 14.71
C GLN A 6 11.02 -16.61 13.29
N LYS A 7 10.14 -17.61 13.13
CA LYS A 7 9.65 -18.04 11.82
C LYS A 7 8.96 -16.89 11.08
N GLN A 8 8.03 -16.17 11.74
CA GLN A 8 7.32 -15.04 11.12
C GLN A 8 8.27 -13.91 10.70
N MET A 9 9.29 -13.58 11.50
CA MET A 9 10.26 -12.54 11.14
C MET A 9 11.09 -12.93 9.91
N VAL A 10 11.54 -14.19 9.85
CA VAL A 10 12.27 -14.72 8.68
C VAL A 10 11.37 -14.72 7.44
N ASP A 11 10.11 -15.12 7.58
CA ASP A 11 9.14 -15.13 6.49
C ASP A 11 8.85 -13.71 5.96
N ILE A 12 8.75 -12.71 6.84
CA ILE A 12 8.58 -11.29 6.44
C ILE A 12 9.82 -10.78 5.70
N GLN A 13 11.02 -11.11 6.19
CA GLN A 13 12.26 -10.73 5.51
C GLN A 13 12.38 -11.40 4.14
N ALA A 14 12.03 -12.68 4.03
CA ALA A 14 11.99 -13.42 2.78
C ALA A 14 10.95 -12.85 1.80
N PHE A 15 9.75 -12.52 2.28
CA PHE A 15 8.71 -11.86 1.49
C PHE A 15 9.22 -10.52 0.95
N LYS A 16 9.82 -9.69 1.81
CA LYS A 16 10.39 -8.40 1.40
C LYS A 16 11.45 -8.59 0.31
N ALA A 17 12.34 -9.56 0.45
CA ALA A 17 13.37 -9.85 -0.54
C ALA A 17 12.77 -10.28 -1.89
N LYS A 18 11.83 -11.24 -1.87
CA LYS A 18 11.14 -11.71 -3.08
C LYS A 18 10.32 -10.61 -3.76
N LEU A 19 9.61 -9.79 -2.99
CA LEU A 19 8.86 -8.66 -3.52
C LEU A 19 9.77 -7.63 -4.19
N MET A 20 10.94 -7.36 -3.60
CA MET A 20 11.92 -6.45 -4.20
C MET A 20 12.51 -7.02 -5.50
N ALA A 21 12.76 -8.33 -5.57
CA ALA A 21 13.21 -9.00 -6.78
C ALA A 21 12.13 -8.95 -7.89
N PHE A 22 10.88 -9.25 -7.53
CA PHE A 22 9.73 -9.14 -8.42
C PHE A 22 9.57 -7.72 -8.98
N ASN A 23 9.60 -6.70 -8.11
CA ASN A 23 9.51 -5.30 -8.53
C ASN A 23 10.66 -4.88 -9.44
N LYS A 24 11.86 -5.45 -9.25
CA LYS A 24 13.01 -5.20 -10.12
C LYS A 24 12.80 -5.83 -11.50
N GLU A 25 12.35 -7.10 -11.57
CA GLU A 25 12.01 -7.77 -12.83
C GLU A 25 10.98 -6.96 -13.64
N CYS A 26 9.91 -6.47 -12.99
CA CYS A 26 8.90 -5.65 -13.64
C CYS A 26 9.45 -4.31 -14.18
N LYS A 27 10.39 -3.68 -13.45
CA LYS A 27 11.06 -2.45 -13.90
C LYS A 27 11.97 -2.69 -15.10
N ASP A 28 12.59 -3.86 -15.20
CA ASP A 28 13.49 -4.16 -16.31
C ASP A 28 12.69 -4.52 -17.57
N LYS A 29 11.57 -5.26 -17.43
CA LYS A 29 10.61 -5.53 -18.51
C LYS A 29 9.97 -4.26 -19.08
N THR A 30 9.52 -3.34 -18.25
CA THR A 30 8.92 -2.07 -18.71
C THR A 30 9.92 -1.20 -19.48
N LYS A 31 11.21 -1.24 -19.15
CA LYS A 31 12.25 -0.54 -19.93
C LYS A 31 12.48 -1.20 -21.29
N GLU A 32 12.48 -2.53 -21.33
CA GLU A 32 12.62 -3.29 -22.58
C GLU A 32 11.43 -3.05 -23.51
N GLU A 33 10.21 -3.08 -22.99
CA GLU A 33 8.99 -2.73 -23.73
C GLU A 33 8.97 -1.27 -24.20
N ALA A 34 9.41 -0.33 -23.36
CA ALA A 34 9.55 1.07 -23.75
C ALA A 34 10.59 1.25 -24.87
N ALA A 35 11.70 0.51 -24.83
CA ALA A 35 12.72 0.51 -25.88
C ALA A 35 12.19 -0.09 -27.19
N LEU A 36 11.47 -1.20 -27.13
CA LEU A 36 10.81 -1.82 -28.27
C LEU A 36 9.71 -0.92 -28.87
N LYS A 37 8.93 -0.24 -28.03
CA LYS A 37 7.97 0.77 -28.46
C LYS A 37 8.64 1.93 -29.17
N ALA A 38 9.73 2.47 -28.61
CA ALA A 38 10.50 3.53 -29.25
C ALA A 38 11.11 3.10 -30.60
N LEU A 39 11.52 1.83 -30.73
CA LEU A 39 12.01 1.28 -32.00
C LEU A 39 10.89 1.15 -33.04
N ARG A 40 9.70 0.70 -32.61
CA ARG A 40 8.51 0.57 -33.45
C ARG A 40 8.00 1.93 -33.92
N ASP A 41 7.96 2.92 -33.03
CA ASP A 41 7.56 4.29 -33.33
C ASP A 41 8.55 4.92 -34.34
N LYS A 42 9.86 4.68 -34.18
CA LYS A 42 10.88 5.09 -35.17
C LYS A 42 10.67 4.41 -36.53
N LEU A 43 10.32 3.13 -36.54
CA LEU A 43 10.01 2.41 -37.78
C LEU A 43 8.75 2.96 -38.46
N ALA A 44 7.71 3.29 -37.69
CA ALA A 44 6.47 3.86 -38.20
C ALA A 44 6.68 5.27 -38.79
N VAL A 45 7.52 6.10 -38.16
CA VAL A 45 7.94 7.40 -38.71
C VAL A 45 8.71 7.20 -40.02
N PHE A 46 9.61 6.23 -40.08
CA PHE A 46 10.38 5.92 -41.28
C PHE A 46 9.49 5.43 -42.45
N GLU A 47 8.48 4.60 -42.16
CA GLU A 47 7.50 4.15 -43.16
C GLU A 47 6.61 5.31 -43.66
N LEU A 48 6.20 6.22 -42.75
CA LEU A 48 5.47 7.44 -43.12
C LEU A 48 6.32 8.38 -43.97
N GLU A 49 7.61 8.58 -43.63
CA GLU A 49 8.53 9.41 -44.42
C GLU A 49 8.73 8.86 -45.83
N GLN A 50 8.86 7.54 -45.98
CA GLN A 50 8.92 6.88 -47.30
C GLN A 50 7.63 7.03 -48.12
N SER A 51 6.47 7.13 -47.46
CA SER A 51 5.19 7.36 -48.11
C SER A 51 4.92 8.84 -48.42
N ILE A 52 5.40 9.77 -47.58
CA ILE A 52 5.30 11.22 -47.77
C ILE A 52 6.25 11.69 -48.89
N GLY A 53 7.37 11.00 -49.11
CA GLY A 53 8.31 11.24 -50.21
C GLY A 53 7.75 11.16 -51.64
N ARG A 54 6.46 10.82 -51.83
CA ARG A 54 5.77 10.89 -53.14
C ARG A 54 4.66 11.93 -53.24
N LYS A 55 4.25 12.61 -52.17
CA LYS A 55 3.24 13.68 -52.26
C LYS A 55 3.55 14.79 -51.25
N VAL A 56 4.47 15.68 -51.62
CA VAL A 56 4.48 17.02 -51.07
C VAL A 56 3.34 17.79 -51.76
N ASN A 57 2.33 18.19 -51.00
CA ASN A 57 1.61 19.43 -51.27
C ASN A 57 1.32 20.13 -49.94
N LYS A 58 1.85 21.36 -49.91
CA LYS A 58 1.85 22.42 -48.91
C LYS A 58 0.49 22.65 -48.25
N VAL A 59 0.43 22.72 -46.92
CA VAL A 59 -0.56 23.55 -46.19
C VAL A 59 0.07 24.11 -44.92
N ASP A 60 -0.09 25.42 -44.75
CA ASP A 60 0.40 26.27 -43.67
C ASP A 60 -0.35 26.07 -42.33
N CYS A 61 0.35 26.47 -41.26
CA CYS A 61 -0.02 26.48 -39.84
C CYS A 61 -1.31 27.28 -39.54
N LEU A 62 -2.10 26.87 -38.53
CA LEU A 62 -2.78 27.79 -37.58
C LEU A 62 -3.08 27.10 -36.23
N GLU A 63 -2.87 27.85 -35.14
CA GLU A 63 -3.13 27.54 -33.73
C GLU A 63 -4.63 27.66 -33.40
N GLU A 64 -5.14 26.86 -32.46
CA GLU A 64 -6.38 27.17 -31.74
C GLU A 64 -6.25 26.83 -30.24
N GLU A 65 -6.40 27.85 -29.39
CA GLU A 65 -6.57 27.77 -27.94
C GLU A 65 -7.99 27.27 -27.57
N VAL A 66 -8.16 26.60 -26.43
CA VAL A 66 -9.48 26.27 -25.87
C VAL A 66 -9.55 26.61 -24.37
N PRO A 67 -10.65 27.24 -23.89
CA PRO A 67 -10.66 28.03 -22.66
C PRO A 67 -11.03 27.24 -21.39
N THR A 68 -10.58 27.78 -20.26
CA THR A 68 -10.85 27.38 -18.88
C THR A 68 -12.32 27.55 -18.49
N ARG A 69 -12.89 26.56 -17.77
CA ARG A 69 -14.10 26.71 -16.95
C ARG A 69 -13.87 26.08 -15.58
N GLU A 70 -14.04 26.92 -14.56
CA GLU A 70 -13.92 26.68 -13.11
C GLU A 70 -15.15 25.92 -12.57
N LEU A 71 -15.10 25.59 -11.25
CA LEU A 71 -16.01 24.81 -10.38
C LEU A 71 -15.45 23.38 -10.11
N ASP A 72 -14.89 22.98 -8.96
CA ASP A 72 -15.10 23.39 -7.56
C ASP A 72 -13.81 23.26 -6.71
N ASP A 73 -13.48 24.34 -5.98
CA ASP A 73 -12.19 24.60 -5.33
C ASP A 73 -12.15 24.33 -3.81
N GLU A 74 -13.20 23.71 -3.24
CA GLU A 74 -13.36 23.61 -1.77
C GLU A 74 -12.91 22.25 -1.17
N VAL A 75 -12.86 21.15 -1.95
CA VAL A 75 -12.61 19.80 -1.40
C VAL A 75 -11.12 19.41 -1.43
N MET A 76 -10.30 20.04 -2.27
CA MET A 76 -8.91 19.61 -2.52
C MET A 76 -7.89 20.15 -1.51
N ARG A 77 -8.25 21.10 -0.64
CA ARG A 77 -7.28 21.87 0.18
C ARG A 77 -6.82 21.21 1.48
N ILE A 78 -7.28 20.00 1.84
CA ILE A 78 -6.88 19.33 3.10
C ILE A 78 -5.93 18.14 2.91
N ALA A 79 -5.68 17.66 1.68
CA ALA A 79 -4.76 16.54 1.46
C ALA A 79 -3.45 17.00 0.80
N LYS A 80 -2.33 16.86 1.52
CA LYS A 80 -0.96 17.09 1.05
C LYS A 80 -0.72 16.45 -0.34
N PRO A 81 -0.13 17.15 -1.32
CA PRO A 81 0.12 16.61 -2.65
C PRO A 81 1.40 15.76 -2.61
N GLY A 82 1.30 14.51 -3.04
CA GLY A 82 2.45 13.60 -3.10
C GLY A 82 2.11 12.20 -3.57
N TYR A 83 0.84 11.81 -3.51
CA TYR A 83 0.35 10.64 -4.22
C TYR A 83 -0.63 11.14 -5.26
N ALA A 84 -0.22 11.16 -6.53
CA ALA A 84 -1.19 11.13 -7.61
C ALA A 84 -2.10 9.93 -7.31
N GLN A 85 -3.39 10.17 -7.03
CA GLN A 85 -4.37 9.08 -7.01
C GLN A 85 -4.49 8.59 -8.45
N THR A 86 -3.61 7.68 -8.84
CA THR A 86 -3.83 6.89 -10.02
C THR A 86 -5.05 6.02 -9.69
N GLN A 87 -6.23 6.43 -10.15
CA GLN A 87 -7.48 5.69 -10.03
C GLN A 87 -7.45 4.47 -10.94
N ASN A 88 -6.44 3.61 -10.77
CA ASN A 88 -6.38 2.35 -11.48
C ASN A 88 -7.53 1.48 -10.99
N PRO A 89 -8.35 0.92 -11.88
CA PRO A 89 -9.38 -0.01 -11.47
C PRO A 89 -8.73 -1.21 -10.77
N LEU A 90 -9.36 -1.68 -9.68
CA LEU A 90 -8.80 -2.71 -8.80
C LEU A 90 -9.63 -4.01 -8.90
N ILE A 91 -8.94 -5.14 -8.96
CA ILE A 91 -9.51 -6.47 -8.87
C ILE A 91 -9.38 -6.96 -7.43
N LYS A 92 -10.49 -7.41 -6.84
CA LYS A 92 -10.52 -8.07 -5.54
C LYS A 92 -10.12 -9.54 -5.73
N VAL A 93 -9.05 -9.96 -5.08
CA VAL A 93 -8.55 -11.36 -5.09
C VAL A 93 -8.56 -11.90 -3.67
N ASN A 94 -9.05 -13.12 -3.48
CA ASN A 94 -8.97 -13.81 -2.19
C ASN A 94 -7.70 -14.67 -2.14
N ILE A 95 -6.84 -14.43 -1.15
CA ILE A 95 -5.63 -15.22 -0.90
C ILE A 95 -5.78 -16.21 0.26
N GLY A 96 -6.96 -16.26 0.88
CA GLY A 96 -7.30 -17.22 1.91
C GLY A 96 -7.66 -18.61 1.36
N ASN A 97 -7.87 -19.55 2.28
CA ASN A 97 -8.34 -20.89 1.96
C ASN A 97 -9.89 -20.94 2.01
N GLU A 98 -10.47 -22.06 1.56
CA GLU A 98 -11.91 -22.32 1.72
C GLU A 98 -12.32 -22.19 3.21
N GLY A 99 -13.07 -21.13 3.53
CA GLY A 99 -13.54 -20.83 4.89
C GLY A 99 -12.89 -19.62 5.57
N GLU A 100 -11.81 -19.04 5.03
CA GLU A 100 -11.21 -17.80 5.55
C GLU A 100 -11.05 -16.74 4.46
N ASP A 101 -11.95 -15.77 4.43
CA ASP A 101 -11.85 -14.65 3.49
C ASP A 101 -10.71 -13.70 3.87
N ARG A 102 -9.69 -13.63 3.00
CA ARG A 102 -8.54 -12.72 3.10
C ARG A 102 -8.43 -11.92 1.79
N PRO A 103 -9.29 -10.89 1.61
CA PRO A 103 -9.32 -10.13 0.37
C PRO A 103 -8.14 -9.16 0.27
N ILE A 104 -7.54 -9.13 -0.91
CA ILE A 104 -6.56 -8.13 -1.32
C ILE A 104 -7.01 -7.47 -2.62
N PHE A 105 -6.48 -6.28 -2.88
CA PHE A 105 -6.78 -5.53 -4.09
C PHE A 105 -5.52 -5.40 -4.94
N ILE A 106 -5.63 -5.78 -6.20
CA ILE A 106 -4.56 -5.72 -7.20
C ILE A 106 -5.03 -4.86 -8.36
N SER A 107 -4.14 -4.11 -9.01
CA SER A 107 -4.50 -3.30 -10.17
C SER A 107 -4.96 -4.17 -11.35
N GLN A 108 -6.08 -3.79 -11.98
CA GLN A 108 -6.58 -4.40 -13.21
C GLN A 108 -5.72 -4.06 -14.44
N MET A 109 -4.92 -2.99 -14.36
CA MET A 109 -4.02 -2.56 -15.43
C MET A 109 -2.71 -3.36 -15.48
N LEU A 110 -2.55 -4.38 -14.63
CA LEU A 110 -1.39 -5.27 -14.68
C LEU A 110 -1.59 -6.33 -15.74
N ASP A 111 -0.52 -6.66 -16.46
CA ASP A 111 -0.52 -7.80 -17.37
C ASP A 111 -0.89 -9.08 -16.63
N GLN A 112 -1.64 -9.94 -17.30
CA GLN A 112 -2.15 -11.16 -16.70
C GLN A 112 -1.03 -12.03 -16.11
N GLU A 113 0.10 -12.18 -16.83
CA GLU A 113 1.26 -12.94 -16.36
C GLU A 113 1.86 -12.36 -15.07
N VAL A 114 1.94 -11.03 -14.97
CA VAL A 114 2.48 -10.32 -13.81
C VAL A 114 1.52 -10.41 -12.63
N SER A 115 0.22 -10.26 -12.90
CA SER A 115 -0.86 -10.42 -11.91
C SER A 115 -0.85 -11.83 -11.30
N ASP A 116 -0.75 -12.87 -12.11
CA ASP A 116 -0.75 -14.26 -11.65
C ASP A 116 0.49 -14.59 -10.80
N LYS A 117 1.66 -14.09 -11.19
CA LYS A 117 2.90 -14.20 -10.41
C LYS A 117 2.77 -13.49 -9.06
N LEU A 118 2.19 -12.29 -9.04
CA LEU A 118 1.96 -11.53 -7.81
C LEU A 118 0.97 -12.24 -6.88
N ILE A 119 -0.14 -12.75 -7.41
CA ILE A 119 -1.12 -13.51 -6.63
C ILE A 119 -0.48 -14.76 -6.02
N THR A 120 0.34 -15.47 -6.79
CA THR A 120 1.06 -16.66 -6.31
C THR A 120 2.00 -16.31 -5.15
N LEU A 121 2.78 -15.23 -5.28
CA LEU A 121 3.65 -14.75 -4.22
C LEU A 121 2.86 -14.35 -2.95
N LEU A 122 1.74 -13.65 -3.11
CA LEU A 122 0.91 -13.21 -1.99
C LEU A 122 0.23 -14.40 -1.28
N LYS A 123 -0.14 -15.46 -2.01
CA LYS A 123 -0.64 -16.71 -1.43
C LYS A 123 0.45 -17.47 -0.67
N GLU A 124 1.67 -17.50 -1.19
CA GLU A 124 2.83 -18.13 -0.51
C GLU A 124 3.09 -17.50 0.86
N TYR A 125 2.97 -16.17 0.95
CA TYR A 125 3.26 -15.39 2.17
C TYR A 125 2.01 -14.89 2.90
N LYS A 126 0.88 -15.60 2.80
CA LYS A 126 -0.40 -15.19 3.42
C LYS A 126 -0.34 -14.99 4.95
N ASP A 127 0.64 -15.62 5.61
CA ASP A 127 0.85 -15.58 7.06
C ASP A 127 1.72 -14.39 7.51
N CYS A 128 2.38 -13.69 6.57
CA CYS A 128 3.10 -12.44 6.86
C CYS A 128 2.15 -11.27 7.11
N PHE A 129 0.88 -11.41 6.74
CA PHE A 129 -0.14 -10.37 6.89
C PHE A 129 -0.94 -10.55 8.18
N SER A 130 -1.33 -9.42 8.75
CA SER A 130 -2.08 -9.34 10.01
C SER A 130 -3.58 -9.13 9.77
N TRP A 131 -4.30 -10.23 9.54
CA TRP A 131 -5.75 -10.21 9.24
C TRP A 131 -6.64 -9.95 10.47
N LYS A 132 -6.20 -10.42 11.64
CA LYS A 132 -6.82 -10.20 12.96
C LYS A 132 -5.71 -9.83 13.94
N TYR A 133 -6.06 -9.23 15.07
CA TYR A 133 -5.04 -8.86 16.08
C TYR A 133 -4.27 -10.04 16.65
N GLU A 134 -4.88 -11.22 16.68
CA GLU A 134 -4.23 -12.46 17.11
C GLU A 134 -3.03 -12.85 16.21
N TYR A 135 -2.97 -12.36 14.97
CA TYR A 135 -1.88 -12.61 14.01
C TYR A 135 -0.69 -11.64 14.13
N MET A 136 -0.76 -10.67 15.04
CA MET A 136 0.37 -9.78 15.37
C MET A 136 0.82 -10.05 16.80
N PRO A 137 1.40 -11.22 17.12
CA PRO A 137 2.02 -11.40 18.41
C PRO A 137 3.15 -10.37 18.51
N GLY A 138 3.03 -9.42 19.45
CA GLY A 138 4.08 -8.44 19.70
C GLY A 138 5.43 -9.12 19.97
N LEU A 139 6.51 -8.35 19.94
CA LEU A 139 7.83 -8.88 20.31
C LEU A 139 7.84 -9.29 21.78
N ASP A 140 8.61 -10.34 22.07
CA ASP A 140 8.84 -10.77 23.44
C ASP A 140 9.53 -9.64 24.23
N ARG A 141 9.06 -9.37 25.45
CA ARG A 141 9.58 -8.28 26.29
C ARG A 141 11.02 -8.53 26.71
N ASP A 142 11.39 -9.79 26.85
CA ASP A 142 12.77 -10.20 27.16
C ASP A 142 13.72 -9.93 25.99
N LEU A 143 13.19 -9.81 24.76
CA LEU A 143 13.96 -9.53 23.57
C LEU A 143 14.11 -8.02 23.32
N VAL A 144 12.98 -7.31 23.32
CA VAL A 144 12.94 -5.87 23.03
C VAL A 144 11.95 -5.20 23.98
N GLU A 145 12.48 -4.36 24.86
CA GLU A 145 11.69 -3.44 25.69
C GLU A 145 12.11 -2.01 25.39
N HIS A 146 11.16 -1.17 25.01
CA HIS A 146 11.40 0.26 24.91
C HIS A 146 11.24 0.91 26.29
N ARG A 147 12.30 1.55 26.78
CA ARG A 147 12.27 2.32 28.02
C ARG A 147 12.16 3.81 27.70
N LEU A 148 11.09 4.44 28.18
CA LEU A 148 10.92 5.88 28.12
C LEU A 148 11.58 6.51 29.36
N PRO A 149 12.75 7.15 29.24
CA PRO A 149 13.40 7.78 30.39
C PRO A 149 12.59 8.98 30.87
N THR A 150 12.25 9.00 32.15
CA THR A 150 11.61 10.13 32.82
C THR A 150 12.63 10.90 33.65
N LYS A 151 12.46 12.23 33.79
CA LYS A 151 13.28 13.02 34.71
C LYS A 151 13.08 12.52 36.14
N LEU A 152 14.17 12.38 36.91
CA LEU A 152 14.19 11.76 38.23
C LEU A 152 13.19 12.38 39.23
N ASN A 153 12.90 13.68 39.10
CA ASN A 153 12.02 14.43 40.01
C ASN A 153 10.65 14.79 39.40
N PHE A 154 10.27 14.17 38.28
CA PHE A 154 8.99 14.48 37.63
C PHE A 154 7.85 13.67 38.25
N LYS A 155 6.86 14.36 38.81
CA LYS A 155 5.68 13.72 39.39
C LYS A 155 4.74 13.25 38.28
N PRO A 156 4.20 12.02 38.36
CA PRO A 156 3.31 11.53 37.34
C PRO A 156 1.97 12.28 37.43
N HIS A 157 1.42 12.71 36.30
CA HIS A 157 0.23 13.55 36.24
C HIS A 157 -0.96 12.74 35.72
N LYS A 158 -2.02 12.63 36.54
CA LYS A 158 -3.27 11.95 36.16
C LYS A 158 -4.17 12.93 35.41
N GLN A 159 -4.23 12.79 34.09
CA GLN A 159 -5.13 13.59 33.26
C GLN A 159 -6.60 13.17 33.46
N PRO A 160 -7.54 14.14 33.53
CA PRO A 160 -8.97 13.81 33.58
C PRO A 160 -9.43 13.14 32.29
N LEU A 161 -10.36 12.19 32.41
CA LEU A 161 -10.91 11.49 31.26
C LEU A 161 -11.68 12.48 30.36
N ARG A 162 -11.41 12.44 29.05
CA ARG A 162 -12.16 13.22 28.08
C ARG A 162 -13.55 12.62 27.84
N ARG A 163 -14.56 13.48 27.68
CA ARG A 163 -15.91 13.05 27.31
C ARG A 163 -15.93 12.61 25.85
N PHE A 164 -16.54 11.48 25.57
CA PHE A 164 -16.80 10.98 24.21
C PHE A 164 -18.29 11.09 23.90
N ALA A 165 -18.62 11.23 22.61
CA ALA A 165 -20.01 11.27 22.18
C ALA A 165 -20.68 9.89 22.39
N PRO A 166 -21.95 9.84 22.83
CA PRO A 166 -22.61 8.58 23.21
C PRO A 166 -22.67 7.53 22.10
N ASN A 167 -22.75 7.97 20.84
CA ASN A 167 -22.77 7.09 19.67
C ASN A 167 -21.43 6.37 19.40
N VAL A 168 -20.31 6.91 19.91
CA VAL A 168 -18.96 6.34 19.69
C VAL A 168 -18.54 5.42 20.83
N LEU A 169 -19.14 5.57 22.02
CA LEU A 169 -18.82 4.76 23.20
C LEU A 169 -18.94 3.24 22.98
N PRO A 170 -19.96 2.72 22.27
CA PRO A 170 -20.08 1.28 22.01
C PRO A 170 -18.91 0.74 21.18
N GLU A 171 -18.49 1.48 20.15
CA GLU A 171 -17.38 1.10 19.28
C GLU A 171 -16.03 1.16 20.02
N ILE A 172 -15.82 2.18 20.86
CA ILE A 172 -14.64 2.27 21.73
C ILE A 172 -14.57 1.04 22.65
N LYS A 173 -15.69 0.69 23.30
CA LYS A 173 -15.74 -0.47 24.21
C LYS A 173 -15.41 -1.76 23.48
N LYS A 174 -16.02 -1.98 22.32
CA LYS A 174 -15.78 -3.14 21.45
C LYS A 174 -14.30 -3.25 21.05
N GLU A 175 -13.68 -2.13 20.69
CA GLU A 175 -12.27 -2.12 20.31
C GLU A 175 -11.33 -2.34 21.50
N MET A 176 -11.66 -1.76 22.67
CA MET A 176 -10.91 -2.04 23.90
C MET A 176 -10.94 -3.52 24.28
N GLU A 177 -12.10 -4.18 24.18
CA GLU A 177 -12.23 -5.62 24.40
C GLU A 177 -11.39 -6.43 23.39
N ARG A 178 -11.37 -6.00 22.13
CA ARG A 178 -10.55 -6.63 21.08
C ARG A 178 -9.05 -6.55 21.40
N LEU A 179 -8.58 -5.38 21.83
CA LEU A 179 -7.18 -5.15 22.20
C LEU A 179 -6.77 -5.86 23.50
N LEU A 180 -7.69 -5.93 24.48
CA LEU A 180 -7.48 -6.69 25.72
C LEU A 180 -7.35 -8.19 25.43
N LYS A 181 -8.25 -8.75 24.60
CA LYS A 181 -8.20 -10.16 24.20
C LYS A 181 -6.90 -10.51 23.47
N ALA A 182 -6.40 -9.59 22.64
CA ALA A 182 -5.12 -9.75 21.95
C ALA A 182 -3.88 -9.57 22.85
N GLY A 183 -4.05 -9.07 24.08
CA GLY A 183 -2.97 -8.84 25.04
C GLY A 183 -2.10 -7.61 24.74
N PHE A 184 -2.51 -6.73 23.82
CA PHE A 184 -1.78 -5.50 23.49
C PHE A 184 -1.88 -4.45 24.58
N ILE A 185 -3.03 -4.39 25.25
CA ILE A 185 -3.24 -3.54 26.41
C ILE A 185 -3.50 -4.41 27.65
N ARG A 186 -3.20 -3.84 28.82
CA ARG A 186 -3.42 -4.47 30.12
C ARG A 186 -3.93 -3.44 31.10
N THR A 187 -4.73 -3.89 32.06
CA THR A 187 -5.10 -3.06 33.21
C THR A 187 -3.85 -2.73 34.02
N ALA A 188 -3.54 -1.44 34.13
CA ALA A 188 -2.51 -0.92 35.00
C ALA A 188 -3.16 -0.26 36.23
N ARG A 189 -2.63 -0.53 37.41
CA ARG A 189 -3.00 0.22 38.61
C ARG A 189 -2.05 1.40 38.73
N TYR A 190 -2.61 2.59 38.87
CA TYR A 190 -1.83 3.76 39.22
C TYR A 190 -1.57 3.69 40.73
N VAL A 191 -0.30 3.63 41.12
CA VAL A 191 0.09 3.71 42.53
C VAL A 191 -0.06 5.17 42.93
N ASN A 192 -0.99 5.44 43.85
CA ASN A 192 -1.19 6.76 44.43
C ASN A 192 -0.15 7.05 45.51
#